data_AF-A0A3D8VID9-F1
#
_entry.id   AF-A0A3D8VID9-F1
#
_cell.length_a   1.000
_cell.length_b   1.000
_cell.length_c   1.000
_cell.angle_alpha   90.00
_cell.angle_beta   90.00
_cell.angle_gamma   90.00
#
_symmetry.space_group_name_H-M   'P 1'
#
loop_
_entity.id
_entity.type
_entity.pdbx_description
1 polymer ?
#
loop_
_entity_poly.entity_id
_entity_poly.type
_entity_poly.pdbx_seq_one_letter_code
_entity_poly.pdbx_strand_id
1 'polypeptide(L)'
;MFDLFEGMKRGNKKQREAYTTIKELCIFDELSIYNPILCGTIPIGIDLDNSDLDIVMDVKDLRLFEKKLDAFYGDKPGFTMKRKIIRGREVVKANFLSNNFELELFGQNQSTYFQNAYLHMIIEHVLLKDHPTLKDKVIDLK
;
A
#
# COMPACT_ATOMS: atom_id res chain seq x y z
N MET A 1 1.72 17.76 -3.81
CA MET A 1 1.63 16.38 -3.29
C MET A 1 2.65 15.55 -4.07
N PHE A 2 3.49 14.74 -3.42
CA PHE A 2 4.38 13.85 -4.16
C PHE A 2 3.55 12.71 -4.74
N ASP A 3 3.46 12.63 -6.06
CA ASP A 3 2.85 11.48 -6.72
C ASP A 3 3.90 10.37 -6.88
N LEU A 4 4.25 9.74 -5.76
CA LEU A 4 5.23 8.65 -5.72
C LEU A 4 4.78 7.48 -6.58
N PHE A 5 3.47 7.24 -6.65
CA PHE A 5 2.89 6.17 -7.45
C PHE A 5 3.11 6.39 -8.95
N GLU A 6 2.81 7.58 -9.47
CA GLU A 6 3.08 7.90 -10.88
C GLU A 6 4.58 7.88 -11.21
N GLY A 7 5.43 8.24 -10.24
CA GLY A 7 6.88 8.12 -10.37
C GLY A 7 7.36 6.69 -10.67
N MET A 8 6.66 5.67 -10.17
CA MET A 8 7.03 4.26 -10.33
C MET A 8 7.02 3.78 -11.79
N LYS A 9 6.29 4.44 -12.70
CA LYS A 9 6.33 4.17 -14.16
C LYS A 9 7.75 4.19 -14.74
N ARG A 10 8.61 5.04 -14.18
CA ARG A 10 10.01 5.23 -14.59
C ARG A 10 11.00 4.75 -13.53
N GLY A 11 10.50 4.04 -12.52
CA GLY A 11 11.28 3.51 -11.42
C GLY A 11 12.08 2.27 -11.77
N ASN A 12 12.57 1.58 -10.74
CA ASN A 12 13.26 0.29 -10.88
C ASN A 12 12.31 -0.79 -11.45
N LYS A 13 12.83 -2.00 -11.70
CA LYS A 13 12.02 -3.11 -12.22
C LYS A 13 10.79 -3.40 -11.35
N LYS A 14 10.98 -3.55 -10.04
CA LYS A 14 9.92 -3.88 -9.08
C LYS A 14 8.86 -2.78 -8.95
N GLN A 15 9.26 -1.51 -8.98
CA GLN A 15 8.35 -0.37 -9.02
C GLN A 15 7.44 -0.38 -10.25
N ARG A 16 8.00 -0.67 -11.44
CA ARG A 16 7.21 -0.76 -12.67
C ARG A 16 6.24 -1.95 -12.64
N GLU A 17 6.68 -3.10 -12.13
CA GLU A 17 5.82 -4.28 -11.98
C GLU A 17 4.69 -4.05 -10.97
N ALA A 18 4.97 -3.37 -9.86
CA ALA A 18 3.99 -2.96 -8.87
C ALA A 18 2.96 -1.99 -9.46
N TYR A 19 3.42 -0.98 -10.19
CA TYR A 19 2.56 -0.01 -10.89
C TYR A 19 1.61 -0.73 -11.86
N THR A 20 2.13 -1.64 -12.69
CA THR A 20 1.33 -2.44 -13.63
C THR A 20 0.30 -3.30 -12.89
N THR A 21 0.72 -4.01 -11.85
CA THR A 21 -0.17 -4.88 -11.06
C THR A 21 -1.34 -4.11 -10.46
N ILE A 22 -1.10 -2.93 -9.89
CA ILE A 22 -2.15 -2.09 -9.30
C ILE A 22 -3.12 -1.55 -10.37
N LYS A 23 -2.61 -1.20 -11.56
CA LYS A 23 -3.45 -0.75 -12.68
C LYS A 23 -4.27 -1.87 -13.30
N GLU A 24 -3.72 -3.07 -13.44
CA GLU A 24 -4.43 -4.26 -13.96
C GLU A 24 -5.57 -4.69 -13.02
N LEU A 25 -5.36 -4.56 -11.71
CA LEU A 25 -6.38 -4.84 -10.71
C LEU A 25 -7.39 -3.71 -10.51
N CYS A 26 -7.23 -2.58 -11.20
CA CYS A 26 -8.11 -1.41 -11.10
C CYS A 26 -8.34 -0.90 -9.66
N ILE A 27 -7.45 -1.21 -8.70
CA ILE A 27 -7.70 -0.97 -7.26
C ILE A 27 -8.01 0.50 -6.98
N PHE A 28 -7.23 1.40 -7.56
CA PHE A 28 -7.39 2.83 -7.32
C PHE A 28 -8.69 3.39 -7.92
N ASP A 29 -9.18 2.76 -8.98
CA ASP A 29 -10.40 3.17 -9.66
C ASP A 29 -11.64 2.59 -8.92
N GLU A 30 -11.62 1.29 -8.60
CA GLU A 30 -12.70 0.58 -7.90
C GLU A 30 -12.91 1.04 -6.45
N LEU A 31 -11.81 1.37 -5.76
CA LEU A 31 -11.81 1.80 -4.36
C LEU A 31 -11.58 3.31 -4.21
N SER A 32 -11.68 4.08 -5.29
CA SER A 32 -11.45 5.53 -5.33
C SER A 32 -12.17 6.32 -4.22
N ILE A 33 -13.38 5.91 -3.83
CA ILE A 33 -14.16 6.55 -2.76
C ILE A 33 -13.47 6.53 -1.39
N TYR A 34 -12.49 5.63 -1.20
CA TYR A 34 -11.73 5.47 0.02
C TYR A 34 -10.34 6.14 -0.05
N ASN A 35 -10.05 6.90 -1.11
CA ASN A 35 -8.77 7.58 -1.34
C ASN A 35 -7.54 6.66 -1.18
N PRO A 36 -7.45 5.55 -1.94
CA PRO A 36 -6.39 4.57 -1.78
C PRO A 36 -5.01 5.18 -2.04
N ILE A 37 -4.04 4.85 -1.18
CA ILE A 37 -2.64 5.26 -1.34
C ILE A 37 -1.72 4.07 -1.13
N LEU A 38 -0.87 3.79 -2.12
CA LEU A 38 0.23 2.85 -1.98
C LEU A 38 1.29 3.43 -1.03
N CYS A 39 1.61 2.67 0.00
CA CYS A 39 2.58 2.96 1.03
C CYS A 39 3.70 1.92 1.04
N GLY A 40 4.67 2.09 1.95
CA GLY A 40 5.76 1.16 2.15
C GLY A 40 7.01 1.53 1.37
N THR A 41 7.87 0.53 1.15
CA THR A 41 9.25 0.72 0.66
C THR A 41 9.35 0.80 -0.86
N ILE A 42 8.42 0.17 -1.58
CA ILE A 42 8.42 0.12 -3.06
C ILE A 42 8.26 1.52 -3.66
N PRO A 43 7.30 2.38 -3.23
CA PRO A 43 7.17 3.73 -3.80
C PRO A 43 8.43 4.59 -3.69
N ILE A 44 9.25 4.35 -2.67
CA ILE A 44 10.49 5.10 -2.39
C ILE A 44 11.76 4.36 -2.84
N GLY A 45 11.63 3.16 -3.40
CA GLY A 45 12.67 2.39 -4.05
C GLY A 45 13.75 1.85 -3.10
N ILE A 46 13.38 1.54 -1.85
CA ILE A 46 14.21 0.84 -0.86
C ILE A 46 13.58 -0.51 -0.47
N ASP A 47 12.87 -1.11 -1.41
CA ASP A 47 12.23 -2.39 -1.30
C ASP A 47 13.20 -3.57 -1.41
N LEU A 48 12.85 -4.66 -0.71
CA LEU A 48 13.44 -5.99 -0.86
C LEU A 48 12.58 -6.87 -1.79
N ASP A 49 13.12 -7.98 -2.28
CA ASP A 49 12.44 -8.92 -3.20
C ASP A 49 11.10 -9.43 -2.67
N ASN A 50 10.96 -9.59 -1.36
CA ASN A 50 9.74 -10.06 -0.68
C ASN A 50 8.83 -8.92 -0.17
N SER A 51 9.07 -7.66 -0.55
CA SER A 51 8.20 -6.54 -0.14
C SER A 51 6.81 -6.65 -0.76
N ASP A 52 5.79 -6.46 0.07
CA ASP A 52 4.36 -6.46 -0.26
C ASP A 52 3.91 -5.10 -0.84
N LEU A 53 2.68 -5.06 -1.38
CA LEU A 53 2.00 -3.83 -1.80
C LEU A 53 0.99 -3.38 -0.75
N ASP A 54 1.41 -2.47 0.13
CA ASP A 54 0.57 -1.91 1.19
C ASP A 54 -0.29 -0.75 0.67
N ILE A 55 -1.61 -0.92 0.60
CA ILE A 55 -2.54 0.13 0.16
C ILE A 55 -3.43 0.52 1.33
N VAL A 56 -3.27 1.76 1.80
CA VAL A 56 -4.08 2.33 2.87
C VAL A 56 -5.28 3.11 2.34
N MET A 57 -6.39 3.07 3.08
CA MET A 57 -7.67 3.63 2.69
C MET A 57 -8.40 4.29 3.88
N ASP A 58 -9.08 5.40 3.60
CA ASP A 58 -9.96 6.11 4.54
C ASP A 58 -11.38 5.53 4.47
N VAL A 59 -11.73 4.74 5.48
CA VAL A 59 -12.94 3.93 5.51
C VAL A 59 -13.78 4.26 6.73
N LYS A 60 -14.90 4.96 6.51
CA LYS A 60 -15.88 5.30 7.57
C LYS A 60 -16.78 4.12 7.94
N ASP A 61 -17.28 3.40 6.94
CA ASP A 61 -18.10 2.20 7.13
C ASP A 61 -17.29 0.95 6.77
N LEU A 62 -16.72 0.33 7.81
CA LEU A 62 -15.90 -0.86 7.64
C LEU A 62 -16.72 -2.08 7.19
N ARG A 63 -18.03 -2.15 7.47
CA ARG A 63 -18.87 -3.29 7.05
C ARG A 63 -19.16 -3.23 5.56
N LEU A 64 -19.47 -2.03 5.05
CA LEU A 64 -19.62 -1.83 3.61
C LEU A 64 -18.30 -2.10 2.88
N PHE A 65 -17.19 -1.70 3.47
CA PHE A 65 -15.86 -1.96 2.91
C PHE A 65 -15.54 -3.45 2.83
N GLU A 66 -15.77 -4.24 3.89
CA GLU A 66 -15.60 -5.70 3.84
C GLU A 66 -16.40 -6.34 2.71
N LYS A 67 -17.67 -5.97 2.55
CA LYS A 67 -18.51 -6.48 1.46
C LYS A 67 -17.95 -6.13 0.08
N LYS A 68 -17.40 -4.94 -0.09
CA LYS A 68 -16.77 -4.56 -1.37
C LYS A 68 -15.49 -5.34 -1.64
N LEU A 69 -14.63 -5.50 -0.63
CA LEU A 69 -13.40 -6.28 -0.77
C LEU A 69 -13.68 -7.74 -1.11
N ASP A 70 -14.66 -8.34 -0.45
CA ASP A 70 -15.10 -9.71 -0.74
C ASP A 70 -15.68 -9.83 -2.17
N ALA A 71 -16.49 -8.86 -2.60
CA ALA A 71 -17.05 -8.86 -3.95
C ALA A 71 -16.01 -8.67 -5.06
N PHE A 72 -14.97 -7.87 -4.84
CA PHE A 72 -13.95 -7.57 -5.86
C PHE A 72 -12.78 -8.55 -5.85
N TYR A 73 -12.40 -9.08 -4.69
CA TYR A 73 -11.16 -9.85 -4.53
C TYR A 73 -11.35 -11.19 -3.82
N GLY A 74 -12.58 -11.57 -3.44
CA GLY A 74 -12.85 -12.80 -2.70
C GLY A 74 -12.48 -14.09 -3.44
N ASP A 75 -12.40 -14.04 -4.76
CA ASP A 75 -11.97 -15.15 -5.63
C ASP A 75 -10.45 -15.17 -5.90
N LYS A 76 -9.70 -14.16 -5.41
CA LYS A 76 -8.26 -14.07 -5.65
C LYS A 76 -7.50 -15.13 -4.85
N PRO A 77 -6.39 -15.66 -5.42
CA PRO A 77 -5.55 -16.62 -4.71
C PRO A 77 -5.07 -16.06 -3.37
N GLY A 78 -5.21 -16.86 -2.31
CA GLY A 78 -4.76 -16.45 -0.98
C GLY A 78 -5.59 -15.34 -0.33
N PHE A 79 -6.80 -15.03 -0.86
CA PHE A 79 -7.65 -14.02 -0.24
C PHE A 79 -7.97 -14.37 1.22
N THR A 80 -7.63 -13.46 2.11
CA THR A 80 -8.02 -13.49 3.52
C THR A 80 -8.44 -12.11 3.96
N MET A 81 -9.44 -12.02 4.84
CA MET A 81 -9.92 -10.75 5.36
C MET A 81 -10.14 -10.86 6.88
N LYS A 82 -9.68 -9.85 7.62
CA LYS A 82 -9.74 -9.82 9.09
C LYS A 82 -10.11 -8.43 9.58
N ARG A 83 -11.05 -8.36 10.53
CA ARG A 83 -11.26 -7.17 11.37
C ARG A 83 -10.41 -7.25 12.63
N LYS A 84 -9.76 -6.14 12.99
CA LYS A 84 -8.89 -6.05 14.17
C LYS A 84 -9.04 -4.68 14.84
N ILE A 85 -8.51 -4.55 16.06
CA ILE A 85 -8.29 -3.26 16.70
C ILE A 85 -6.79 -2.97 16.69
N ILE A 86 -6.39 -1.85 16.10
CA ILE A 86 -5.00 -1.38 16.09
C ILE A 86 -5.00 0.03 16.68
N ARG A 87 -4.19 0.25 17.73
CA ARG A 87 -4.06 1.56 18.40
C ARG A 87 -5.42 2.17 18.79
N GLY A 88 -6.33 1.33 19.31
CA GLY A 88 -7.66 1.73 19.75
C GLY A 88 -8.68 1.99 18.63
N ARG A 89 -8.36 1.68 17.37
CA ARG A 89 -9.25 1.88 16.22
C ARG A 89 -9.57 0.55 15.53
N GLU A 90 -10.82 0.36 15.15
CA GLU A 90 -11.21 -0.75 14.29
C GLU A 90 -10.64 -0.58 12.89
N VAL A 91 -10.07 -1.67 12.37
CA VAL A 91 -9.47 -1.73 11.03
C VAL A 91 -9.96 -2.99 10.32
N VAL A 92 -10.00 -2.93 9.00
CA VAL A 92 -10.17 -4.09 8.13
C VAL A 92 -8.88 -4.25 7.33
N LYS A 93 -8.33 -5.46 7.36
CA LYS A 93 -7.16 -5.85 6.59
C LYS A 93 -7.54 -7.02 5.69
N ALA A 94 -7.30 -6.90 4.40
CA ALA A 94 -7.39 -8.00 3.46
C ALA A 94 -6.06 -8.23 2.77
N ASN A 95 -5.72 -9.50 2.57
CA ASN A 95 -4.50 -9.93 1.88
C ASN A 95 -4.89 -10.84 0.72
N PHE A 96 -4.24 -10.73 -0.41
CA PHE A 96 -4.35 -11.68 -1.53
C PHE A 96 -3.11 -11.61 -2.42
N LEU A 97 -2.94 -12.63 -3.26
CA LEU A 97 -1.83 -12.70 -4.21
C LEU A 97 -2.30 -12.27 -5.60
N SER A 98 -1.49 -11.47 -6.27
CA SER A 98 -1.67 -11.16 -7.69
C SER A 98 -0.32 -10.90 -8.35
N ASN A 99 -0.13 -11.47 -9.54
CA ASN A 99 1.16 -11.46 -10.23
C ASN A 99 2.27 -11.98 -9.29
N ASN A 100 3.31 -11.18 -9.03
CA ASN A 100 4.42 -11.52 -8.15
C ASN A 100 4.34 -10.82 -6.79
N PHE A 101 3.17 -10.29 -6.42
CA PHE A 101 2.99 -9.50 -5.20
C PHE A 101 1.94 -10.12 -4.28
N GLU A 102 2.22 -10.06 -2.99
CA GLU A 102 1.18 -10.03 -1.97
C GLU A 102 0.67 -8.59 -1.87
N LEU A 103 -0.64 -8.43 -1.93
CA LEU A 103 -1.32 -7.15 -1.74
C LEU A 103 -1.93 -7.12 -0.35
N GLU A 104 -1.72 -6.02 0.34
CA GLU A 104 -2.32 -5.72 1.63
C GLU A 104 -3.24 -4.51 1.51
N LEU A 105 -4.54 -4.74 1.62
CA LEU A 105 -5.56 -3.69 1.62
C LEU A 105 -5.94 -3.35 3.07
N PHE A 106 -5.64 -2.12 3.49
CA PHE A 106 -5.84 -1.67 4.85
C PHE A 106 -6.82 -0.49 4.93
N GLY A 107 -7.99 -0.73 5.54
CA GLY A 107 -9.04 0.27 5.71
C GLY A 107 -9.25 0.64 7.18
N GLN A 108 -9.29 1.93 7.48
CA GLN A 108 -9.64 2.45 8.80
C GLN A 108 -10.30 3.83 8.72
N ASN A 109 -11.04 4.24 9.75
CA ASN A 109 -11.75 5.53 9.80
C ASN A 109 -10.80 6.72 10.06
N GLN A 110 -9.83 6.92 9.19
CA GLN A 110 -8.85 8.00 9.25
C GLN A 110 -8.37 8.33 7.84
N SER A 111 -8.32 9.62 7.51
CA SER A 111 -7.72 10.11 6.27
C SER A 111 -6.34 9.49 6.04
N THR A 112 -6.13 9.00 4.81
CA THR A 112 -4.91 8.27 4.39
C THR A 112 -3.63 9.05 4.68
N TYR A 113 -3.66 10.37 4.52
CA TYR A 113 -2.54 11.26 4.80
C TYR A 113 -2.15 11.37 6.28
N PHE A 114 -3.01 10.94 7.20
CA PHE A 114 -2.74 10.90 8.64
C PHE A 114 -2.54 9.48 9.17
N GLN A 115 -2.56 8.47 8.29
CA GLN A 115 -2.28 7.09 8.69
C GLN A 115 -0.78 6.88 8.84
N ASN A 116 -0.41 6.02 9.79
CA ASN A 116 1.00 5.83 10.15
C ASN A 116 1.85 5.28 9.00
N ALA A 117 1.30 4.38 8.16
CA ALA A 117 2.02 3.86 7.00
C ALA A 117 2.42 4.97 6.02
N TYR A 118 1.50 5.90 5.73
CA TYR A 118 1.77 7.06 4.89
C TYR A 118 2.80 8.00 5.54
N LEU A 119 2.58 8.36 6.80
CA LEU A 119 3.49 9.26 7.52
C LEU A 119 4.91 8.70 7.60
N HIS A 120 5.05 7.41 7.89
CA HIS A 120 6.35 6.73 7.93
C HIS A 120 7.02 6.77 6.55
N MET A 121 6.32 6.39 5.48
CA MET A 121 6.87 6.42 4.12
C MET A 121 7.34 7.81 3.71
N ILE A 122 6.57 8.86 4.02
CA ILE A 122 6.96 10.24 3.67
C ILE A 122 8.17 10.72 4.47
N ILE A 123 8.25 10.39 5.76
CA ILE A 123 9.43 10.72 6.58
C ILE A 123 10.67 10.02 6.00
N GLU A 124 10.58 8.72 5.70
CA GLU A 124 11.67 7.99 5.05
C GLU A 124 12.06 8.60 3.71
N HIS A 125 11.07 8.96 2.87
CA HIS A 125 11.31 9.59 1.58
C HIS A 125 12.08 10.92 1.71
N VAL A 126 11.68 11.77 2.65
CA VAL A 126 12.35 13.06 2.89
C VAL A 126 13.77 12.85 3.39
N LEU A 127 13.99 11.95 4.35
CA LEU A 127 15.32 11.63 4.86
C LEU A 127 16.25 11.10 3.77
N LEU A 128 15.77 10.21 2.90
CA LEU A 128 16.54 9.68 1.77
C LEU A 128 16.87 10.75 0.73
N LYS A 129 15.98 11.73 0.53
CA LYS A 129 16.22 12.85 -0.39
C LYS A 129 17.28 13.80 0.16
N ASP A 130 17.24 14.08 1.46
CA ASP A 130 18.21 14.96 2.13
C ASP A 130 19.57 14.27 2.33
N HIS A 131 19.57 12.93 2.44
CA HIS A 131 20.78 12.13 2.63
C HIS A 131 20.81 10.90 1.70
N PRO A 132 21.10 11.08 0.38
CA PRO A 132 21.07 9.99 -0.60
C PRO A 132 21.98 8.81 -0.27
N THR A 133 23.09 9.06 0.43
CA THR A 133 24.05 8.02 0.87
C THR A 133 23.51 7.08 1.94
N LEU A 134 22.35 7.38 2.54
CA LEU A 134 21.67 6.48 3.48
C LEU A 134 20.92 5.36 2.78
N LYS A 135 20.60 5.52 1.49
CA LYS A 135 19.76 4.55 0.77
C LYS A 135 20.33 3.14 0.82
N ASP A 136 21.59 2.98 0.41
CA ASP A 136 22.24 1.67 0.36
C ASP A 136 22.41 1.09 1.77
N LYS A 137 22.74 1.95 2.76
CA LYS A 137 22.85 1.53 4.16
C LYS A 137 21.53 1.02 4.76
N VAL A 138 20.41 1.64 4.38
CA VAL A 138 19.08 1.22 4.85
C VAL A 138 18.70 -0.12 4.22
N ILE A 139 19.05 -0.34 2.95
CA ILE A 139 18.82 -1.61 2.27
C ILE A 139 19.66 -2.72 2.92
N ASP A 140 20.95 -2.46 3.23
CA ASP A 140 21.86 -3.44 3.85
C ASP A 140 21.43 -3.90 5.26
N LEU A 141 20.58 -3.13 5.95
CA LEU A 141 20.12 -3.42 7.31
C LEU A 141 18.81 -4.21 7.36
N LYS A 142 18.14 -4.41 6.23
CA LYS A 142 16.86 -5.13 6.13
C LYS A 142 17.07 -6.57 5.68
#